data_AF-M0DPX2-F1
#
_entry.id   AF-M0DPX2-F1
#
_cell.length_a   1.000
_cell.length_b   1.000
_cell.length_c   1.000
_cell.angle_alpha   90.00
_cell.angle_beta   90.00
_cell.angle_gamma   90.00
#
_symmetry.space_group_name_H-M   'P 1'
#
loop_
_entity.id
_entity.type
_entity.pdbx_description
1 polymer ?
#
loop_
_entity_poly.entity_id
_entity_poly.type
_entity_poly.pdbx_seq_one_letter_code
_entity_poly.pdbx_strand_id
1 'polypeptide(L)' 'MLSKQFIQQIMRLELPSTTHHECRHCGYSVKKEVDECPQCGSHEIAAYDLE' A
#
# COMPACT_ATOMS: atom_id res chain seq x y z
N MET A 1 43.10 7.34 -10.61
CA MET A 1 42.37 6.07 -10.82
C MET A 1 41.32 5.96 -9.73
N LEU A 2 40.09 6.41 -10.00
CA LEU A 2 38.99 6.38 -9.04
C LEU A 2 38.14 5.15 -9.34
N SER A 3 38.09 4.24 -8.37
CA SER A 3 37.48 2.92 -8.41
C SER A 3 35.97 2.99 -8.70
N LYS A 4 35.55 2.40 -9.82
CA LYS A 4 34.15 2.24 -10.26
C LYS A 4 33.36 1.23 -9.40
N GLN A 5 33.23 1.45 -8.09
CA GLN A 5 32.54 0.48 -7.22
C GLN A 5 31.76 1.05 -6.03
N PHE A 6 31.17 2.22 -6.20
CA PHE A 6 30.27 2.88 -5.24
C PHE A 6 29.13 3.46 -6.10
N ILE A 7 27.83 3.16 -6.00
CA ILE A 7 26.95 2.69 -4.93
C ILE A 7 25.78 1.97 -5.64
N GLN A 8 25.60 0.65 -5.45
CA GLN A 8 24.42 -0.09 -5.92
C GLN A 8 23.30 -0.15 -4.86
N GLN A 9 23.04 0.94 -4.14
CA GLN A 9 22.07 0.92 -3.05
C GLN A 9 21.25 2.22 -2.98
N ILE A 10 20.65 2.61 -4.10
CA ILE A 10 19.58 3.61 -4.06
C ILE A 10 18.27 2.89 -4.27
N MET A 11 17.59 2.67 -3.14
CA MET A 11 16.15 2.49 -3.06
C MET A 11 15.56 1.35 -3.90
N ARG A 12 15.53 0.15 -3.31
CA ARG A 12 14.22 -0.48 -3.12
C ARG A 12 13.40 0.43 -2.20
N LEU A 13 13.02 1.61 -2.69
CA LEU A 13 11.79 2.19 -2.20
C LEU A 13 10.80 1.14 -2.64
N GLU A 14 10.22 0.45 -1.67
CA GLU A 14 8.91 -0.13 -1.86
C GLU A 14 8.15 0.97 -2.60
N LEU A 15 7.95 0.81 -3.91
CA LEU A 15 7.00 1.65 -4.63
C LEU A 15 5.81 1.65 -3.68
N PRO A 16 5.29 2.81 -3.24
CA PRO A 16 4.00 2.80 -2.59
C PRO A 16 3.10 2.17 -3.64
N SER A 17 2.89 0.86 -3.54
CA SER A 17 1.92 0.18 -4.35
C SER A 17 0.68 0.98 -3.99
N THR A 18 0.17 1.72 -4.98
CA THR A 18 -0.97 2.61 -4.84
C THR A 18 -2.21 1.74 -4.72
N THR A 19 -2.15 0.81 -3.76
CA THR A 19 -3.15 -0.18 -3.46
C THR A 19 -4.21 0.54 -2.65
N HIS A 20 -5.29 0.93 -3.31
CA HIS A 20 -6.43 1.55 -2.67
C HIS A 20 -7.22 0.47 -1.93
N HIS A 21 -7.45 0.66 -0.63
CA HIS A 21 -8.27 -0.24 0.17
C HIS A 21 -9.61 0.42 0.46
N GLU A 22 -10.71 -0.32 0.34
CA GLU A 22 -12.06 0.20 0.51
C GLU A 22 -12.98 -0.83 1.15
N CYS A 23 -13.84 -0.39 2.06
CA CYS A 23 -14.88 -1.25 2.62
C CYS A 23 -15.99 -1.47 1.59
N ARG A 24 -16.23 -2.72 1.21
CA ARG A 24 -17.30 -3.09 0.26
C ARG A 24 -18.71 -2.86 0.79
N HIS A 25 -18.83 -2.72 2.11
CA HIS A 25 -20.13 -2.55 2.77
C HIS A 25 -20.59 -1.09 2.80
N CYS A 26 -19.69 -0.14 3.07
CA CYS A 26 -20.03 1.27 3.24
C CYS A 26 -19.29 2.23 2.31
N GLY A 27 -18.33 1.74 1.51
CA GLY A 27 -17.54 2.55 0.57
C GLY A 27 -16.45 3.42 1.22
N TYR A 28 -16.18 3.24 2.53
CA TYR A 28 -15.14 4.00 3.21
C TYR A 28 -13.76 3.56 2.74
N SER A 29 -12.87 4.49 2.38
CA SER A 29 -11.47 4.19 2.07
C SER A 29 -10.70 3.83 3.34
N VAL A 30 -10.11 2.64 3.33
CA VAL A 30 -9.49 1.99 4.48
C VAL A 30 -7.96 2.07 4.35
N LYS A 31 -7.23 2.01 5.46
CA LYS A 31 -5.76 1.90 5.44
C LYS A 31 -5.35 0.44 5.17
N LYS A 32 -4.18 0.23 4.56
CA LYS A 32 -3.67 -1.11 4.18
C LYS A 32 -3.61 -2.14 5.33
N GLU A 33 -3.53 -1.68 6.58
CA GLU A 33 -3.25 -2.53 7.74
C GLU A 33 -4.46 -2.76 8.65
N VAL A 34 -5.69 -2.54 8.16
CA VAL A 34 -6.88 -2.82 8.98
C VAL A 34 -7.80 -3.83 8.31
N ASP A 35 -8.12 -4.88 9.07
CA ASP A 35 -8.99 -5.98 8.63
C ASP A 35 -10.48 -5.69 8.91
N GLU A 36 -10.77 -4.64 9.69
CA GLU A 36 -12.13 -4.18 10.03
C GLU A 36 -12.30 -2.71 9.63
N CYS A 37 -13.43 -2.39 9.00
CA CYS A 37 -13.77 -1.02 8.65
C CYS A 37 -14.07 -0.21 9.92
N PRO A 38 -13.32 0.87 10.22
CA PRO A 38 -13.54 1.68 11.41
C PRO A 38 -14.86 2.47 11.38
N GLN A 39 -15.53 2.54 10.23
CA GLN A 39 -16.77 3.28 10.06
C GLN A 39 -18.04 2.43 10.27
N CYS A 40 -18.00 1.14 9.95
CA CYS A 40 -19.18 0.27 10.02
C CYS A 40 -18.94 -1.10 10.69
N GLY A 41 -17.70 -1.44 11.04
CA GLY A 41 -17.36 -2.74 11.64
C GLY A 41 -17.38 -3.92 10.66
N SER A 42 -17.53 -3.68 9.35
CA SER A 42 -17.46 -4.76 8.36
C SER A 42 -16.02 -5.19 8.11
N HIS A 43 -15.81 -6.49 7.97
CA HIS A 43 -14.52 -7.09 7.61
C HIS A 43 -14.34 -7.25 6.09
N GLU A 44 -15.32 -6.84 5.29
CA GLU A 44 -15.30 -6.96 3.84
C GLU A 44 -14.51 -5.80 3.21
N ILE A 45 -13.17 -5.88 3.28
CA ILE A 45 -12.26 -4.89 2.69
C ILE A 45 -11.74 -5.37 1.33
N ALA A 46 -11.94 -4.56 0.29
CA ALA A 46 -11.35 -4.76 -1.03
C ALA A 46 -10.03 -4.00 -1.15
N ALA A 47 -9.09 -4.55 -1.91
CA ALA A 47 -7.83 -3.91 -2.27
C ALA A 47 -7.71 -3.85 -3.80
N TYR A 48 -7.36 -2.69 -4.34
CA TYR A 48 -7.19 -2.45 -5.77
C TYR A 48 -5.80 -1.88 -6.01
N ASP A 49 -4.98 -2.57 -6.80
CA ASP A 49 -3.73 -2.00 -7.28
C ASP A 49 -4.02 -0.99 -8.40
N LEU A 50 -3.71 0.28 -8.15
CA LEU A 50 -3.82 1.34 -9.14
C LEU A 50 -2.46 1.43 -9.87
N GLU A 51 -2.35 0.77 -11.03
CA GLU A 51 -1.19 0.84 -11.95
C GLU A 51 -1.17 2.13 -12.78
#